data_AF-S2VZ01-F1
#
_entry.id   AF-S2VZ01-F1
#
_cell.length_a   1.000
_cell.length_b   1.000
_cell.length_c   1.000
_cell.angle_alpha   90.00
_cell.angle_beta   90.00
_cell.angle_gamma   90.00
#
_symmetry.space_group_name_H-M   'P 1'
#
loop_
_entity.id
_entity.type
_entity.pdbx_description
1 polymer ?
#
loop_
_entity_poly.entity_id
_entity_poly.type
_entity_poly.pdbx_seq_one_letter_code
_entity_poly.pdbx_strand_id
1 'polypeptide(L)'
;MNAILLANWRLLAKASPDFDQGYKNRGMTNEQLSIGATSVRPNAESTLLADKPWVTVVWDDPINLMSYVAHVFSTYFGYDHAKAETLMMQVHMEGKAAVSSGVREAMERDVQAMHQYGLWATLDRGA
;
A
#
# COMPACT_ATOMS: atom_id res chain seq x y z
N MET A 1 13.91 -23.19 -8.41
CA MET A 1 13.67 -22.49 -7.12
C MET A 1 13.31 -23.52 -6.06
N ASN A 2 13.99 -23.49 -4.90
CA ASN A 2 13.86 -24.50 -3.84
C ASN A 2 12.63 -24.24 -2.94
N ALA A 3 11.91 -25.29 -2.55
CA ALA A 3 10.75 -25.23 -1.65
C ALA A 3 11.03 -24.57 -0.28
N ILE A 4 12.30 -24.53 0.14
CA ILE A 4 12.76 -23.87 1.38
C ILE A 4 12.68 -22.34 1.26
N LEU A 5 12.99 -21.77 0.08
CA LEU A 5 12.86 -20.32 -0.16
C LEU A 5 11.38 -19.90 -0.16
N LEU A 6 10.50 -20.76 -0.70
CA LEU A 6 9.05 -20.52 -0.78
C LEU A 6 8.36 -20.50 0.60
N ALA A 7 8.84 -21.28 1.57
CA ALA A 7 8.26 -21.31 2.91
C ALA A 7 8.72 -20.13 3.78
N ASN A 8 9.96 -19.67 3.60
CA ASN A 8 10.56 -18.66 4.48
C ASN A 8 10.00 -17.24 4.24
N TRP A 9 9.73 -16.86 2.98
CA TRP A 9 9.23 -15.52 2.68
C TRP A 9 7.80 -15.28 3.18
N ARG A 10 6.94 -16.31 3.23
CA ARG A 10 5.58 -16.20 3.80
C ARG A 10 5.58 -15.96 5.31
N LEU A 11 6.59 -16.47 6.02
CA LEU A 11 6.78 -16.21 7.44
C LEU A 11 7.26 -14.76 7.66
N LEU A 12 8.12 -14.24 6.77
CA LEU A 12 8.53 -12.83 6.77
C LEU A 12 7.36 -11.89 6.42
N ALA A 13 6.52 -12.24 5.44
CA ALA A 13 5.37 -11.44 5.01
C ALA A 13 4.27 -11.32 6.09
N LYS A 14 4.00 -12.40 6.85
CA LYS A 14 3.05 -12.37 7.97
C LYS A 14 3.46 -11.46 9.13
N ALA A 15 4.73 -11.03 9.19
CA ALA A 15 5.24 -10.11 10.20
C ALA A 15 5.02 -8.62 9.85
N SER A 16 4.36 -8.28 8.74
CA SER A 16 4.01 -6.88 8.43
C SER A 16 2.50 -6.68 8.23
N PRO A 17 1.69 -6.77 9.30
CA PRO A 17 0.34 -6.21 9.30
C PRO A 17 0.34 -4.67 9.49
N ASP A 18 1.48 -4.07 9.80
CA ASP A 18 1.57 -2.62 9.94
C ASP A 18 1.78 -1.93 8.59
N PHE A 19 0.66 -1.47 8.04
CA PHE A 19 0.63 -0.34 7.12
C PHE A 19 1.25 0.87 7.82
N ASP A 20 2.58 1.00 7.74
CA ASP A 20 3.32 2.09 8.36
C ASP A 20 2.74 3.46 7.96
N GLN A 21 2.19 4.14 8.96
CA GLN A 21 1.60 5.47 8.88
C GLN A 21 2.65 6.52 8.42
N GLY A 22 3.95 6.17 8.44
CA GLY A 22 5.06 6.99 7.93
C GLY A 22 4.90 7.49 6.49
N TYR A 23 4.24 6.74 5.60
CA TYR A 23 3.95 7.20 4.23
C TYR A 23 3.06 8.45 4.21
N LYS A 24 2.09 8.56 5.13
CA LYS A 24 1.09 9.64 5.13
C LYS A 24 1.66 11.02 5.50
N ASN A 25 2.84 11.06 6.10
CA ASN A 25 3.44 12.31 6.60
C ASN A 25 4.36 13.01 5.60
N ARG A 26 4.64 12.41 4.43
CA ARG A 26 5.51 13.01 3.41
C ARG A 26 4.69 13.85 2.42
N GLY A 27 4.34 15.07 2.83
CA GLY A 27 3.71 16.07 1.95
C GLY A 27 2.65 16.98 2.59
N MET A 28 2.27 16.75 3.85
CA MET A 28 1.42 17.68 4.61
C MET A 28 2.30 18.72 5.30
N THR A 29 2.28 19.97 4.83
CA THR A 29 2.77 21.10 5.63
C THR A 29 1.84 21.31 6.83
N ASN A 30 2.38 21.84 7.93
CA ASN A 30 1.73 21.92 9.25
C ASN A 30 0.59 22.97 9.34
N GLU A 31 -0.05 23.34 8.23
CA GLU A 31 -1.06 24.41 8.14
C GLU A 31 -2.48 23.92 7.82
N GLN A 32 -2.72 22.62 7.73
CA GLN A 32 -4.06 22.07 7.40
C GLN A 32 -4.74 21.30 8.55
N LEU A 33 -4.21 21.37 9.78
CA LEU A 33 -4.88 20.90 10.99
C LEU A 33 -5.84 21.97 11.56
N SER A 34 -6.86 22.37 10.81
CA SER A 34 -7.99 23.12 11.36
C SER A 34 -9.25 22.91 10.52
N ILE A 35 -10.02 21.87 10.88
CA ILE A 35 -11.45 21.80 10.54
C ILE A 35 -12.26 21.64 11.82
N GLY A 36 -13.09 22.64 12.08
CA GLY A 36 -13.75 22.91 13.36
C GLY A 36 -14.69 21.81 13.83
N ALA A 37 -14.67 21.60 15.14
CA ALA A 37 -15.66 20.82 15.87
C ALA A 37 -17.02 21.55 15.88
N THR A 38 -17.91 21.18 14.95
CA THR A 38 -19.35 21.47 15.10
C THR A 38 -20.02 20.22 15.67
N SER A 39 -20.51 20.36 16.90
CA SER A 39 -21.24 19.34 17.67
C SER A 39 -22.49 18.85 16.92
N VAL A 40 -22.45 17.63 16.37
CA VAL A 40 -23.61 16.89 15.86
C VAL A 40 -24.05 15.87 16.91
N ARG A 41 -25.35 15.86 17.21
CA ARG A 41 -26.00 15.01 18.23
C ARG A 41 -25.91 13.51 17.85
N PRO A 42 -25.77 12.58 18.81
CA PRO A 42 -25.66 11.16 18.49
C PRO A 42 -27.02 10.59 18.11
N ASN A 43 -27.20 10.20 16.84
CA ASN A 43 -28.28 9.30 16.45
C ASN A 43 -27.72 7.86 16.48
N ALA A 44 -28.14 7.11 17.48
CA ALA A 44 -27.53 5.86 17.93
C ALA A 44 -27.96 4.61 17.14
N GLU A 45 -28.06 4.70 15.81
CA GLU A 45 -28.48 3.56 14.96
C GLU A 45 -27.66 3.40 13.66
N SER A 46 -26.49 4.02 13.58
CA SER A 46 -25.49 3.72 12.54
C SER A 46 -24.25 3.12 13.20
N THR A 47 -24.36 1.83 13.52
CA THR A 47 -23.22 1.00 13.95
C THR A 47 -22.18 0.95 12.84
N LEU A 48 -21.29 1.95 12.83
CA LEU A 48 -19.85 1.87 12.57
C LEU A 48 -19.42 0.70 11.67
N LEU A 49 -19.89 0.65 10.43
CA LEU A 49 -19.11 0.05 9.35
C LEU A 49 -17.94 1.02 9.15
N ALA A 50 -16.84 0.80 9.88
CA ALA A 50 -15.60 1.49 9.59
C ALA A 50 -15.34 1.30 8.09
N ASP A 51 -15.44 2.39 7.32
CA ASP A 51 -15.22 2.37 5.88
C ASP A 51 -13.85 1.75 5.64
N LYS A 52 -13.82 0.57 5.00
CA LYS A 52 -12.56 -0.13 4.76
C LYS A 52 -11.63 0.80 3.97
N PRO A 53 -10.36 0.93 4.37
CA PRO A 53 -9.45 1.83 3.69
C PRO A 53 -9.27 1.39 2.24
N TRP A 54 -9.06 2.36 1.36
CA TRP A 54 -8.66 2.08 -0.02
C TRP A 54 -7.23 1.57 -0.03
N VAL A 55 -6.91 0.70 -0.97
CA VAL A 55 -5.58 0.13 -1.15
C VAL A 55 -5.11 0.27 -2.59
N THR A 56 -3.83 0.56 -2.75
CA THR A 56 -3.14 0.50 -4.05
C THR A 56 -2.59 -0.91 -4.22
N VAL A 57 -3.01 -1.60 -5.27
CA VAL A 57 -2.57 -2.97 -5.59
C VAL A 57 -1.71 -2.92 -6.83
N VAL A 58 -0.49 -3.47 -6.76
CA VAL A 58 0.41 -3.64 -7.91
C VAL A 58 0.33 -5.09 -8.38
N TRP A 59 0.30 -5.30 -9.70
CA TRP A 59 0.17 -6.60 -10.34
C TRP A 59 1.48 -7.05 -10.97
N ASP A 60 1.66 -8.37 -11.07
CA ASP A 60 2.79 -8.95 -11.81
C ASP A 60 2.61 -8.70 -13.31
N ASP A 61 3.71 -8.32 -13.97
CA ASP A 61 3.73 -8.08 -15.40
C ASP A 61 4.98 -8.71 -16.04
N PRO A 62 4.92 -9.06 -17.34
CA PRO A 62 6.03 -9.75 -18.01
C PRO A 62 7.17 -8.81 -18.46
N ILE A 63 7.07 -7.50 -18.21
CA ILE A 63 7.96 -6.49 -18.79
C ILE A 63 8.96 -5.98 -17.76
N ASN A 64 8.54 -5.83 -16.50
CA ASN A 64 9.35 -5.25 -15.45
C ASN A 64 10.18 -6.32 -14.71
N LEU A 65 11.43 -5.96 -14.42
CA LEU A 65 12.33 -6.81 -13.64
C LEU A 65 12.00 -6.69 -12.15
N MET A 66 12.17 -7.78 -11.39
CA MET A 66 12.06 -7.80 -9.93
C MET A 66 12.86 -6.69 -9.25
N SER A 67 14.11 -6.49 -9.68
CA SER A 67 14.99 -5.45 -9.13
C SER A 67 14.44 -4.05 -9.35
N TYR A 68 13.76 -3.82 -10.47
CA TYR A 68 13.13 -2.55 -10.77
C TYR A 68 11.88 -2.33 -9.91
N VAL A 69 11.03 -3.34 -9.75
CA VAL A 69 9.85 -3.28 -8.86
C VAL A 69 10.26 -2.96 -7.42
N ALA A 70 11.27 -3.67 -6.89
CA ALA A 70 11.80 -3.39 -5.55
C ALA A 70 12.40 -1.97 -5.44
N HIS A 71 13.07 -1.50 -6.49
CA HIS A 71 13.60 -0.14 -6.53
C HIS A 71 12.48 0.92 -6.50
N VAL A 72 11.41 0.74 -7.27
CA VAL A 72 10.24 1.63 -7.25
C VAL A 72 9.59 1.63 -5.86
N PHE A 73 9.45 0.47 -5.23
CA PHE A 73 8.89 0.38 -3.87
C PHE A 73 9.75 1.12 -2.84
N SER A 74 11.07 1.02 -2.96
CA SER A 74 11.99 1.73 -2.06
C SER A 74 11.99 3.24 -2.30
N THR A 75 11.98 3.69 -3.56
CA THR A 75 12.13 5.11 -3.90
C THR A 75 10.83 5.90 -3.75
N TYR A 76 9.70 5.36 -4.23
CA TYR A 76 8.42 6.05 -4.19
C TYR A 76 7.75 5.96 -2.82
N PHE A 77 7.56 4.74 -2.30
CA PHE A 77 6.91 4.55 -0.99
C PHE A 77 7.88 4.75 0.19
N GLY A 78 9.19 4.79 -0.05
CA GLY A 78 10.18 4.99 1.00
C GLY A 78 10.39 3.74 1.86
N TYR A 79 10.03 2.55 1.37
CA TYR A 79 10.25 1.31 2.10
C TYR A 79 11.73 0.96 2.20
N ASP A 80 12.12 0.34 3.31
CA ASP A 80 13.43 -0.27 3.40
C ASP A 80 13.57 -1.42 2.40
N HIS A 81 14.81 -1.83 2.15
CA HIS A 81 15.12 -2.87 1.18
C HIS A 81 14.41 -4.20 1.48
N ALA A 82 14.32 -4.59 2.75
CA ALA A 82 13.74 -5.88 3.13
C ALA A 82 12.22 -5.92 2.85
N LYS A 83 11.52 -4.83 3.15
CA LYS A 83 10.09 -4.68 2.87
C LYS A 83 9.83 -4.57 1.36
N ALA A 84 10.63 -3.78 0.64
CA ALA A 84 10.51 -3.66 -0.81
C ALA A 84 10.72 -5.00 -1.51
N GLU A 85 11.72 -5.78 -1.08
CA GLU A 85 11.98 -7.13 -1.59
C GLU A 85 10.83 -8.09 -1.25
N THR A 86 10.28 -8.01 -0.04
CA THR A 86 9.14 -8.84 0.37
C THR A 86 7.90 -8.57 -0.48
N LEU A 87 7.54 -7.29 -0.68
CA LEU A 87 6.40 -6.90 -1.51
C LEU A 87 6.62 -7.26 -2.98
N MET A 88 7.84 -7.08 -3.49
CA MET A 88 8.20 -7.50 -4.84
C MET A 88 8.02 -9.01 -5.01
N MET A 89 8.52 -9.81 -4.05
CA MET A 89 8.35 -11.26 -4.09
C MET A 89 6.88 -11.66 -4.02
N GLN A 90 6.06 -10.91 -3.30
CA GLN A 90 4.62 -11.12 -3.26
C GLN A 90 3.97 -10.84 -4.62
N VAL A 91 4.33 -9.74 -5.29
CA VAL A 91 3.87 -9.47 -6.66
C VAL A 91 4.23 -10.65 -7.57
N HIS A 92 5.49 -11.06 -7.59
CA HIS A 92 5.96 -12.14 -8.47
C HIS A 92 5.32 -13.51 -8.19
N MET A 93 5.14 -13.86 -6.91
CA MET A 93 4.68 -15.20 -6.52
C MET A 93 3.15 -15.30 -6.47
N GLU A 94 2.47 -14.25 -6.03
CA GLU A 94 1.01 -14.23 -5.84
C GLU A 94 0.27 -13.49 -6.96
N GLY A 95 1.01 -12.93 -7.92
CA GLY A 95 0.49 -12.17 -9.05
C GLY A 95 0.09 -10.74 -8.70
N LYS A 96 0.10 -10.36 -7.41
CA LYS A 96 -0.23 -9.02 -6.92
C LYS A 96 0.21 -8.78 -5.48
N ALA A 97 0.37 -7.51 -5.10
CA ALA A 97 0.56 -7.10 -3.71
C ALA A 97 -0.14 -5.76 -3.43
N ALA A 98 -0.70 -5.61 -2.23
CA ALA A 98 -1.16 -4.32 -1.73
C ALA A 98 0.04 -3.53 -1.21
N VAL A 99 0.35 -2.39 -1.84
CA VAL A 99 1.57 -1.63 -1.59
C VAL A 99 1.35 -0.38 -0.73
N SER A 100 0.12 0.12 -0.63
CA SER A 100 -0.24 1.32 0.15
C SER A 100 -1.72 1.25 0.56
N SER A 101 -2.09 1.92 1.67
CA SER A 101 -3.50 2.05 2.11
C SER A 101 -3.82 3.43 2.68
N GLY A 102 -5.06 3.90 2.48
CA GLY A 102 -5.49 5.18 3.00
C GLY A 102 -6.81 5.69 2.43
N VAL A 103 -6.92 7.02 2.40
CA VAL A 103 -8.05 7.71 1.74
C VAL A 103 -7.98 7.52 0.24
N ARG A 104 -9.13 7.55 -0.42
CA ARG A 104 -9.26 7.26 -1.85
C ARG A 104 -8.33 8.10 -2.70
N GLU A 105 -8.30 9.41 -2.45
CA GLU A 105 -7.55 10.38 -3.23
C GLU A 105 -6.04 10.16 -3.14
N ALA A 106 -5.55 9.67 -2.00
CA ALA A 106 -4.14 9.33 -1.85
C ALA A 106 -3.79 8.07 -2.66
N MET A 107 -4.63 7.04 -2.59
CA MET A 107 -4.41 5.79 -3.33
C MET A 107 -4.54 5.99 -4.85
N GLU A 108 -5.44 6.86 -5.31
CA GLU A 108 -5.53 7.22 -6.73
C GLU A 108 -4.24 7.88 -7.25
N ARG A 109 -3.59 8.72 -6.42
CA ARG A 109 -2.27 9.28 -6.76
C ARG A 109 -1.19 8.20 -6.82
N ASP A 110 -1.21 7.26 -5.88
CA ASP A 110 -0.26 6.14 -5.86
C ASP A 110 -0.42 5.26 -7.11
N VAL A 111 -1.65 4.91 -7.49
CA VAL A 111 -1.94 4.17 -8.72
C VAL A 111 -1.43 4.92 -9.95
N GLN A 112 -1.69 6.23 -10.03
CA GLN A 112 -1.21 7.04 -11.14
C GLN A 112 0.32 7.07 -11.21
N ALA A 113 1.00 7.19 -10.07
CA ALA A 113 2.45 7.14 -10.02
C ALA A 113 2.99 5.77 -10.44
N MET A 114 2.38 4.66 -10.01
CA MET A 114 2.78 3.32 -10.44
C MET A 114 2.70 3.17 -11.96
N HIS A 115 1.64 3.67 -12.59
CA HIS A 115 1.54 3.71 -14.05
C HIS A 115 2.63 4.56 -14.72
N GLN A 116 3.03 5.68 -14.11
CA GLN A 116 4.15 6.50 -14.60
C GLN A 116 5.49 5.78 -14.49
N TYR A 117 5.68 4.94 -13.46
CA TYR A 117 6.82 4.04 -13.34
C TYR A 117 6.75 2.82 -14.28
N GLY A 118 5.66 2.68 -15.05
CA GLY A 118 5.45 1.55 -15.95
C GLY A 118 4.95 0.28 -15.27
N LEU A 119 4.51 0.37 -14.01
CA LEU A 119 3.94 -0.76 -13.26
C LEU A 119 2.42 -0.76 -13.39
N TRP A 120 1.82 -1.92 -13.58
CA TRP A 120 0.36 -2.05 -13.53
C TRP A 120 -0.13 -1.96 -12.08
N ALA A 121 -0.97 -0.98 -11.78
CA ALA A 121 -1.65 -0.88 -10.50
C ALA A 121 -3.17 -0.68 -10.62
N THR A 122 -3.90 -1.09 -9.59
CA THR A 122 -5.34 -0.83 -9.46
C THR A 122 -5.68 -0.34 -8.06
N LEU A 123 -6.79 0.37 -7.97
CA LEU A 123 -7.39 0.76 -6.70
C LEU A 123 -8.38 -0.32 -6.24
N ASP A 124 -8.29 -0.75 -4.99
CA ASP A 124 -9.22 -1.72 -4.39
C ASP A 124 -9.73 -1.20 -3.03
N ARG A 125 -10.88 -1.70 -2.56
CA ARG A 125 -11.28 -1.53 -1.15
C ARG A 125 -10.78 -2.76 -0.42
N GLY A 126 -9.95 -2.55 0.62
CA GLY A 126 -9.39 -3.66 1.40
C GLY A 126 -10.48 -4.69 1.74
N ALA A 127 -10.24 -5.96 1.42
CA ALA A 127 -11.18 -7.05 1.69
C ALA A 127 -11.31 -7.35 3.18
#